data_AF-A0A9C8FXZ7-F1
#
_entry.id   AF-A0A9C8FXZ7-F1
#
_cell.length_a   1.000
_cell.length_b   1.000
_cell.length_c   1.000
_cell.angle_alpha   90.00
_cell.angle_beta   90.00
_cell.angle_gamma   90.00
#
_symmetry.space_group_name_H-M   'P 1'
#
loop_
_entity.id
_entity.type
_entity.pdbx_description
1 polymer ?
#
loop_
_entity_poly.entity_id
_entity_poly.type
_entity_poly.pdbx_seq_one_letter_code
_entity_poly.pdbx_strand_id
1 'polypeptide(L)'
;MTEEKNSPVLEKLARSLSEGERKALLEQIHRSIKDENYLPKKVERKLTEKDEVQVLLKKDMHRLSPFKYFFLLIKKLLSAKPLLELYREARIKDLRKSVSHRNRGIVNFENRTLRPKLAEEIFEVFAAAIPLEPVFGNLWKSSGDLGPFHQLVFSLIEDQLDRKISSCYELISMEEMVAIYREVGARKALIDEINTAIDRYIRGIESSRFHKVEQQLAPL
;
A
#
# COMPACT_ATOMS: atom_id res chain seq x y z
N MET A 1 1.53 -36.66 13.72
CA MET A 1 2.42 -36.02 14.71
C MET A 1 3.27 -35.03 13.97
N THR A 2 2.78 -33.81 13.84
CA THR A 2 3.45 -32.71 13.14
C THR A 2 4.31 -31.97 14.13
N GLU A 3 5.63 -32.18 14.06
CA GLU A 3 6.60 -31.29 14.67
C GLU A 3 6.48 -29.92 13.97
N GLU A 4 5.89 -28.96 14.67
CA GLU A 4 5.93 -27.57 14.27
C GLU A 4 7.38 -27.09 14.26
N LYS A 5 7.85 -26.67 13.08
CA LYS A 5 9.06 -25.87 12.89
C LYS A 5 8.92 -24.55 13.65
N ASN A 6 9.12 -24.58 14.96
CA ASN A 6 9.24 -23.39 15.77
C ASN A 6 10.55 -22.69 15.43
N SER A 7 10.41 -21.41 15.13
CA SER A 7 11.45 -20.54 14.58
C SER A 7 12.75 -20.58 15.41
N PRO A 8 13.93 -20.71 14.79
CA PRO A 8 15.24 -20.65 15.47
C PRO A 8 15.47 -19.34 16.23
N VAL A 9 14.61 -18.33 16.02
CA VAL A 9 14.59 -17.05 16.72
C VAL A 9 14.05 -17.18 18.15
N LEU A 10 13.01 -17.99 18.37
CA LEU A 10 12.41 -18.19 19.70
C LEU A 10 13.32 -19.02 20.61
N GLU A 11 14.02 -19.99 20.03
CA GLU A 11 14.97 -20.82 20.77
C GLU A 11 16.17 -20.01 21.25
N LYS A 12 16.62 -19.02 20.46
CA LYS A 12 17.65 -18.06 20.86
C LYS A 12 17.16 -17.09 21.95
N LEU A 13 15.91 -16.61 21.86
CA LEU A 13 15.27 -15.81 22.92
C LEU A 13 15.19 -16.55 24.26
N ALA A 14 14.87 -17.85 24.23
CA ALA A 14 14.71 -18.66 25.43
C ALA A 14 16.04 -18.96 26.15
N ARG A 15 17.19 -18.80 25.47
CA ARG A 15 18.52 -19.04 26.03
C ARG A 15 19.15 -17.82 26.70
N SER A 16 18.66 -16.61 26.41
CA SER A 16 19.20 -15.37 26.98
C SER A 16 18.45 -14.86 28.23
N LEU A 17 17.45 -15.62 28.71
CA LEU A 17 16.60 -15.24 29.86
C LEU A 17 16.88 -16.14 31.06
N SER A 18 16.71 -15.58 32.27
CA SER A 18 16.81 -16.35 33.52
C SER A 18 15.71 -17.42 33.60
N GLU A 19 15.92 -18.51 34.36
CA GLU A 19 14.96 -19.64 34.40
C GLU A 19 13.55 -19.22 34.84
N GLY A 20 13.43 -18.18 35.68
CA GLY A 20 12.14 -17.63 36.10
C GLY A 20 11.41 -16.90 34.96
N GLU A 21 12.13 -16.06 34.21
CA GLU A 21 11.58 -15.32 33.06
C GLU A 21 11.23 -16.26 31.90
N ARG A 22 11.99 -17.36 31.73
CA ARG A 22 11.72 -18.37 30.71
C ARG A 22 10.40 -19.10 30.95
N LYS A 23 10.09 -19.44 32.20
CA LYS A 23 8.81 -20.09 32.56
C LYS A 23 7.63 -19.16 32.35
N ALA A 24 7.76 -17.89 32.75
CA ALA A 24 6.72 -16.88 32.54
C ALA A 24 6.45 -16.62 31.05
N LEU A 25 7.50 -16.54 30.23
CA LEU A 25 7.38 -16.35 28.79
C LEU A 25 6.68 -17.54 28.09
N LEU A 26 7.04 -18.78 28.48
CA LEU A 26 6.43 -19.99 27.94
C LEU A 26 4.93 -20.09 28.29
N GLU A 27 4.57 -19.74 29.51
CA GLU A 27 3.17 -19.74 29.96
C GLU A 27 2.33 -18.69 29.20
N GLN A 28 2.91 -17.52 28.95
CA GLN A 28 2.28 -16.47 28.16
C GLN A 28 2.13 -16.84 26.67
N ILE A 29 3.12 -17.51 26.09
CA ILE A 29 3.05 -18.04 24.71
C ILE A 29 1.92 -19.06 24.60
N HIS A 30 1.84 -20.02 25.53
CA HIS A 30 0.77 -21.02 25.56
C HIS A 30 -0.63 -20.40 25.67
N ARG A 31 -0.75 -19.25 26.34
CA ARG A 31 -2.02 -18.50 26.46
C ARG A 31 -2.40 -17.82 25.15
N SER A 32 -1.44 -17.24 24.44
CA SER A 32 -1.68 -16.49 23.19
C SER A 32 -2.02 -17.37 21.98
N ILE A 33 -1.61 -18.64 21.97
CA ILE A 33 -1.88 -19.58 20.87
C ILE A 33 -3.33 -20.10 20.89
N LYS A 34 -4.01 -20.05 22.04
CA LYS A 34 -5.38 -20.58 22.19
C LYS A 34 -6.48 -19.60 21.75
N ASP A 35 -6.14 -18.40 21.29
CA ASP A 35 -7.13 -17.39 20.92
C ASP A 35 -7.50 -17.50 19.42
N GLU A 36 -8.38 -18.44 19.09
CA GLU A 36 -8.76 -18.84 17.72
C GLU A 36 -9.71 -17.88 16.98
N ASN A 37 -10.11 -16.74 17.56
CA ASN A 37 -11.07 -15.81 16.95
C ASN A 37 -10.42 -14.71 16.09
N TYR A 38 -9.62 -15.10 15.08
CA TYR A 38 -8.98 -14.15 14.17
C TYR A 38 -9.62 -14.14 12.78
N LEU A 39 -10.59 -13.24 12.56
CA LEU A 39 -10.98 -12.83 11.21
C LEU A 39 -10.01 -11.74 10.71
N PRO A 40 -9.51 -11.81 9.46
CA PRO A 40 -8.65 -10.77 8.91
C PRO A 40 -9.45 -9.46 8.79
N LYS A 41 -8.98 -8.45 9.52
CA LYS A 41 -9.44 -7.06 9.42
C LYS A 41 -9.38 -6.65 7.94
N LYS A 42 -10.53 -6.39 7.33
CA LYS A 42 -10.61 -5.75 6.01
C LYS A 42 -9.72 -4.51 6.04
N VAL A 43 -8.91 -4.34 4.99
CA VAL A 43 -8.14 -3.12 4.76
C VAL A 43 -9.13 -1.96 4.67
N GLU A 44 -9.35 -1.29 5.79
CA GLU A 44 -9.97 0.01 5.81
C GLU A 44 -8.97 0.95 5.12
N ARG A 45 -9.25 1.28 3.86
CA ARG A 45 -8.67 2.49 3.26
C ARG A 45 -8.96 3.61 4.24
N LYS A 46 -7.93 4.09 4.96
CA LYS A 46 -8.01 5.33 5.72
C LYS A 46 -8.58 6.37 4.77
N LEU A 47 -9.83 6.76 5.03
CA LEU A 47 -10.46 7.89 4.36
C LEU A 47 -9.51 9.06 4.56
N THR A 48 -8.81 9.44 3.49
CA THR A 48 -8.14 10.72 3.36
C THR A 48 -9.00 11.76 4.04
N GLU A 49 -8.48 12.43 5.06
CA GLU A 49 -9.25 13.30 5.95
C GLU A 49 -10.13 14.21 5.10
N LYS A 50 -11.42 14.32 5.46
CA LYS A 50 -12.40 15.14 4.71
C LYS A 50 -11.89 16.57 4.47
N ASP A 51 -10.95 17.01 5.28
CA ASP A 51 -10.30 18.32 5.22
C ASP A 51 -9.27 18.42 4.09
N GLU A 52 -8.47 17.37 3.81
CA GLU A 52 -7.56 17.36 2.66
C GLU A 52 -8.31 17.48 1.33
N VAL A 53 -9.43 16.76 1.21
CA VAL A 53 -10.29 16.84 0.02
C VAL A 53 -10.87 18.24 -0.15
N GLN A 54 -11.26 18.90 0.94
CA GLN A 54 -11.73 20.28 0.89
C GLN A 54 -10.64 21.27 0.51
N VAL A 55 -9.42 21.08 1.01
CA VAL A 55 -8.26 21.92 0.66
C VAL A 55 -7.94 21.78 -0.83
N LEU A 56 -7.92 20.55 -1.36
CA LEU A 56 -7.72 20.30 -2.78
C LEU A 56 -8.82 20.92 -3.64
N LEU A 57 -10.09 20.75 -3.25
CA LEU A 57 -11.23 21.36 -3.96
C LEU A 57 -11.14 22.88 -3.98
N LYS A 58 -10.75 23.53 -2.88
CA LYS A 58 -10.55 24.99 -2.83
C LYS A 58 -9.42 25.42 -3.78
N LYS A 59 -8.29 24.71 -3.76
CA LYS A 59 -7.16 24.98 -4.65
C LYS A 59 -7.55 24.86 -6.13
N ASP A 60 -8.30 23.83 -6.48
CA ASP A 60 -8.79 23.63 -7.85
C ASP A 60 -9.84 24.67 -8.26
N MET A 61 -10.68 25.11 -7.32
CA MET A 61 -11.65 26.17 -7.55
C MET A 61 -10.99 27.52 -7.86
N HIS A 62 -9.86 27.84 -7.23
CA HIS A 62 -9.08 29.04 -7.56
C HIS A 62 -8.45 28.99 -8.96
N ARG A 63 -8.26 27.80 -9.52
CA ARG A 63 -7.72 27.59 -10.87
C ARG A 63 -8.80 27.57 -11.95
N LEU A 64 -10.07 27.83 -11.60
CA LEU A 64 -11.15 27.87 -12.57
C LEU A 64 -11.02 29.06 -13.52
N SER A 65 -11.37 28.81 -14.78
CA SER A 65 -11.58 29.90 -15.74
C SER A 65 -12.67 30.86 -15.24
N PRO A 66 -12.51 32.18 -15.40
CA PRO A 66 -13.48 33.19 -14.98
C PRO A 66 -14.91 32.91 -15.47
N PHE A 67 -15.05 32.37 -16.69
CA PHE A 67 -16.35 32.01 -17.25
C PHE A 67 -17.02 30.85 -16.48
N LYS A 68 -16.27 29.80 -16.13
CA LYS A 68 -16.80 28.68 -15.36
C LYS A 68 -17.18 29.12 -13.95
N TYR A 69 -16.39 30.01 -13.36
CA TYR A 69 -16.69 30.61 -12.06
C TYR A 69 -17.98 31.45 -12.10
N PHE A 70 -18.16 32.25 -13.15
CA PHE A 70 -19.38 33.03 -13.37
C PHE A 70 -20.65 32.15 -13.45
N PHE A 71 -20.60 31.04 -14.21
CA PHE A 71 -21.72 30.10 -14.26
C PHE A 71 -22.01 29.43 -12.90
N LEU A 72 -20.99 29.18 -12.06
CA LEU A 72 -21.20 28.70 -10.70
C LEU A 72 -21.88 29.74 -9.81
N LEU A 73 -21.57 31.03 -9.97
CA LEU A 73 -22.25 32.12 -9.25
C LEU A 73 -23.72 32.23 -9.64
N ILE A 74 -24.05 32.13 -10.94
CA ILE A 74 -25.45 32.08 -11.39
C ILE A 74 -26.18 30.89 -10.76
N LYS A 75 -25.55 29.70 -10.77
CA LYS A 75 -26.14 28.51 -10.14
C LYS A 75 -26.32 28.65 -8.64
N LYS A 76 -25.42 29.36 -7.95
CA LYS A 76 -25.56 29.67 -6.53
C LYS A 76 -26.74 30.61 -6.26
N LEU A 77 -27.04 31.54 -7.17
CA LEU A 77 -28.22 32.40 -7.00
C LEU A 77 -29.52 31.59 -7.15
N LEU A 78 -29.51 30.57 -8.00
CA LEU A 78 -30.65 29.67 -8.23
C LEU A 78 -30.72 28.52 -7.21
N SER A 79 -29.66 28.26 -6.45
CA SER A 79 -29.53 27.11 -5.55
C SER A 79 -28.97 27.55 -4.22
N ALA A 80 -29.69 27.30 -3.12
CA ALA A 80 -29.23 27.62 -1.76
C ALA A 80 -28.02 26.80 -1.27
N LYS A 81 -27.30 26.11 -2.17
CA LYS A 81 -26.13 25.29 -1.87
C LYS A 81 -24.86 26.15 -1.77
N PRO A 82 -23.89 25.74 -0.92
CA PRO A 82 -22.58 26.39 -0.88
C PRO A 82 -21.83 26.20 -2.20
N LEU A 83 -21.03 27.20 -2.57
CA LEU A 83 -20.33 27.26 -3.86
C LEU A 83 -19.38 26.06 -4.07
N LEU A 84 -18.74 25.58 -3.00
CA LEU A 84 -17.85 24.42 -3.02
C LEU A 84 -18.59 23.12 -3.36
N GLU A 85 -19.83 22.94 -2.90
CA GLU A 85 -20.64 21.77 -3.24
C GLU A 85 -21.13 21.81 -4.68
N LEU A 86 -21.53 22.99 -5.17
CA LEU A 86 -21.89 23.18 -6.58
C LEU A 86 -20.70 22.89 -7.51
N TYR A 87 -19.50 23.31 -7.10
CA TYR A 87 -18.27 22.98 -7.81
C TYR A 87 -18.00 21.46 -7.81
N ARG A 88 -18.11 20.81 -6.65
CA ARG A 88 -17.95 19.35 -6.53
C ARG A 88 -18.91 18.59 -7.42
N GLU A 89 -20.19 18.97 -7.44
CA GLU A 89 -21.22 18.36 -8.30
C GLU A 89 -20.90 18.55 -9.78
N ALA A 90 -20.53 19.76 -10.19
CA ALA A 90 -20.12 20.06 -11.56
C ALA A 90 -18.89 19.22 -11.96
N ARG A 91 -17.90 19.11 -11.07
CA ARG A 91 -16.68 18.35 -11.33
C ARG A 91 -16.95 16.85 -11.46
N ILE A 92 -17.79 16.29 -10.58
CA ILE A 92 -18.22 14.89 -10.68
C ILE A 92 -18.97 14.66 -12.00
N LYS A 93 -19.85 15.57 -12.39
CA LYS A 93 -20.59 15.47 -13.66
C LYS A 93 -19.64 15.50 -14.87
N ASP A 94 -18.67 16.42 -14.88
CA ASP A 94 -17.66 16.52 -15.94
C ASP A 94 -16.80 15.25 -16.00
N LEU A 95 -16.39 14.71 -14.85
CA LEU A 95 -15.63 13.46 -14.78
C LEU A 95 -16.45 12.29 -15.33
N ARG A 96 -17.71 12.15 -14.91
CA ARG A 96 -18.62 11.11 -15.46
C ARG A 96 -18.78 11.24 -16.97
N LYS A 97 -18.96 12.47 -17.48
CA LYS A 97 -19.08 12.74 -18.91
C LYS A 97 -17.78 12.40 -19.65
N SER A 98 -16.63 12.76 -19.09
CA SER A 98 -15.32 12.47 -19.67
C SER A 98 -15.07 10.97 -19.75
N VAL A 99 -15.34 10.23 -18.67
CA VAL A 99 -15.17 8.77 -18.63
C VAL A 99 -16.13 8.09 -19.62
N SER A 100 -17.40 8.49 -19.61
CA SER A 100 -18.41 7.94 -20.52
C SER A 100 -18.11 8.25 -21.99
N HIS A 101 -17.59 9.44 -22.29
CA HIS A 101 -17.25 9.84 -23.65
C HIS A 101 -16.03 9.08 -24.17
N ARG A 102 -14.99 8.92 -23.33
CA ARG A 102 -13.76 8.23 -23.72
C ARG A 102 -13.99 6.74 -23.92
N ASN A 103 -14.71 6.11 -23.00
CA ASN A 103 -14.96 4.67 -23.02
C ASN A 103 -16.43 4.37 -22.78
N ARG A 104 -17.22 4.50 -23.85
CA ARG A 104 -18.64 4.12 -23.84
C ARG A 104 -18.75 2.63 -23.55
N GLY A 105 -19.49 2.29 -22.49
CA GLY A 105 -19.82 0.92 -22.17
C GLY A 105 -19.00 0.28 -21.06
N ILE A 106 -18.10 0.98 -20.37
CA ILE A 106 -17.33 0.43 -19.23
C ILE A 106 -18.09 0.58 -17.90
N VAL A 107 -18.66 1.76 -17.64
CA VAL A 107 -19.33 2.06 -16.37
C VAL A 107 -20.71 2.66 -16.62
N ASN A 108 -21.72 2.19 -15.89
CA ASN A 108 -22.98 2.89 -15.73
C ASN A 108 -22.98 3.66 -14.40
N PHE A 109 -22.76 4.97 -14.47
CA PHE A 109 -22.69 5.83 -13.29
C PHE A 109 -24.04 6.03 -12.58
N GLU A 110 -25.16 5.77 -13.25
CA GLU A 110 -26.50 5.90 -12.66
C GLU A 110 -26.79 4.73 -11.73
N ASN A 111 -26.58 3.50 -12.22
CA ASN A 111 -26.82 2.28 -11.44
C ASN A 111 -25.62 1.88 -10.58
N ARG A 112 -24.51 2.62 -10.67
CA ARG A 112 -23.21 2.29 -10.04
C ARG A 112 -22.72 0.88 -10.40
N THR A 113 -23.05 0.42 -11.61
CA THR A 113 -22.67 -0.91 -12.10
C THR A 113 -21.56 -0.82 -13.13
N LEU A 114 -20.70 -1.83 -13.12
CA LEU A 114 -19.74 -2.08 -14.18
C LEU A 114 -20.44 -2.85 -15.30
N ARG A 115 -20.12 -2.53 -16.54
CA ARG A 115 -20.71 -3.18 -17.71
C ARG A 115 -19.79 -4.30 -18.22
N PRO A 116 -20.32 -5.30 -18.94
CA PRO A 116 -19.55 -6.45 -19.43
C PRO A 116 -18.30 -6.08 -20.24
N LYS A 117 -18.35 -4.97 -20.99
CA LYS A 117 -17.19 -4.47 -21.75
C LYS A 117 -15.96 -4.22 -20.88
N LEU A 118 -16.11 -3.83 -19.62
CA LEU A 118 -14.96 -3.72 -18.72
C LEU A 118 -14.28 -5.09 -18.51
N ALA A 119 -15.07 -6.14 -18.34
CA ALA A 119 -14.54 -7.49 -18.15
C ALA A 119 -13.86 -7.99 -19.42
N GLU A 120 -14.42 -7.68 -20.61
CA GLU A 120 -13.80 -7.97 -21.91
C GLU A 120 -12.44 -7.28 -22.03
N GLU A 121 -12.36 -5.98 -21.76
CA GLU A 121 -11.10 -5.22 -21.87
C GLU A 121 -10.04 -5.69 -20.85
N ILE A 122 -10.46 -6.02 -19.62
CA ILE A 122 -9.57 -6.62 -18.62
C ILE A 122 -9.08 -7.98 -19.10
N PHE A 123 -9.97 -8.79 -19.67
CA PHE A 123 -9.62 -10.10 -20.19
C PHE A 123 -8.66 -9.99 -21.40
N GLU A 124 -8.84 -9.01 -22.27
CA GLU A 124 -7.90 -8.75 -23.37
C GLU A 124 -6.51 -8.39 -22.87
N VAL A 125 -6.41 -7.50 -21.86
CA VAL A 125 -5.13 -7.16 -21.23
C VAL A 125 -4.50 -8.38 -20.56
N PHE A 126 -5.31 -9.17 -19.86
CA PHE A 126 -4.85 -10.40 -19.23
C PHE A 126 -4.34 -11.41 -20.27
N ALA A 127 -5.11 -11.64 -21.34
CA ALA A 127 -4.74 -12.55 -22.42
C ALA A 127 -3.47 -12.08 -23.15
N ALA A 128 -3.30 -10.77 -23.34
CA ALA A 128 -2.08 -10.19 -23.91
C ALA A 128 -0.87 -10.31 -22.96
N ALA A 129 -1.10 -10.39 -21.65
CA ALA A 129 -0.04 -10.56 -20.66
C ALA A 129 0.42 -12.03 -20.50
N ILE A 130 -0.43 -13.02 -20.80
CA ILE A 130 -0.10 -14.46 -20.66
C ILE A 130 1.22 -14.83 -21.39
N PRO A 131 1.43 -14.47 -22.67
CA PRO A 131 2.67 -14.80 -23.37
C PRO A 131 3.93 -14.17 -22.75
N LEU A 132 3.77 -13.11 -21.96
CA LEU A 132 4.87 -12.43 -21.29
C LEU A 132 5.27 -13.12 -19.98
N GLU A 133 4.43 -13.99 -19.43
CA GLU A 133 4.69 -14.72 -18.18
C GLU A 133 6.03 -15.49 -18.21
N PRO A 134 6.37 -16.31 -19.22
CA PRO A 134 7.66 -17.01 -19.23
C PRO A 134 8.86 -16.05 -19.34
N VAL A 135 8.70 -14.93 -20.05
CA VAL A 135 9.77 -13.93 -20.22
C VAL A 135 10.04 -13.22 -18.89
N PHE A 136 9.01 -12.66 -18.26
CA PHE A 136 9.14 -12.02 -16.95
C PHE A 136 9.47 -13.01 -15.84
N GLY A 137 8.93 -14.22 -15.92
CA GLY A 137 9.24 -15.31 -15.00
C GLY A 137 10.71 -15.72 -15.06
N ASN A 138 11.33 -15.70 -16.24
CA ASN A 138 12.77 -15.96 -16.37
C ASN A 138 13.61 -14.75 -15.98
N LEU A 139 13.21 -13.53 -16.32
CA LEU A 139 13.88 -12.28 -15.92
C LEU A 139 13.95 -12.10 -14.40
N TRP A 140 12.88 -12.47 -13.68
CA TRP A 140 12.76 -12.24 -12.24
C TRP A 140 13.14 -13.46 -11.38
N LYS A 141 13.55 -14.58 -11.97
CA LYS A 141 14.10 -15.71 -11.21
C LYS A 141 15.57 -15.45 -10.87
N SER A 142 15.86 -15.33 -9.57
CA SER A 142 17.23 -15.17 -9.06
C SER A 142 18.17 -16.33 -9.45
N SER A 143 17.64 -17.53 -9.71
CA SER A 143 18.40 -18.75 -10.03
C SER A 143 18.40 -19.15 -11.51
N GLY A 144 17.89 -18.32 -12.42
CA GLY A 144 17.86 -18.60 -13.87
C GLY A 144 19.05 -18.00 -14.63
N ASP A 145 19.09 -18.23 -15.95
CA ASP A 145 20.12 -17.66 -16.85
C ASP A 145 20.12 -16.12 -16.86
N LEU A 146 18.98 -15.50 -16.53
CA LEU A 146 18.81 -14.06 -16.36
C LEU A 146 18.92 -13.61 -14.88
N GLY A 147 19.33 -14.50 -13.97
CA GLY A 147 19.61 -14.19 -12.57
C GLY A 147 20.58 -13.02 -12.35
N PRO A 148 21.65 -12.85 -13.18
CA PRO A 148 22.51 -11.68 -13.11
C PRO A 148 21.78 -10.36 -13.38
N PHE A 149 20.75 -10.37 -14.24
CA PHE A 149 19.93 -9.19 -14.49
C PHE A 149 19.09 -8.81 -13.27
N HIS A 150 18.44 -9.80 -12.64
CA HIS A 150 17.75 -9.59 -11.36
C HIS A 150 18.71 -9.00 -10.32
N GLN A 151 19.91 -9.57 -10.15
CA GLN A 151 20.91 -9.05 -9.22
C GLN A 151 21.36 -7.61 -9.56
N LEU A 152 21.54 -7.30 -10.84
CA LEU A 152 21.90 -5.96 -11.30
C LEU A 152 20.81 -4.94 -10.99
N VAL A 153 19.54 -5.24 -11.27
CA VAL A 153 18.41 -4.35 -10.94
C VAL A 153 18.35 -4.08 -9.44
N PHE A 154 18.45 -5.13 -8.62
CA PHE A 154 18.42 -4.96 -7.17
C PHE A 154 19.66 -4.21 -6.66
N SER A 155 20.83 -4.41 -7.24
CA SER A 155 22.03 -3.62 -6.89
C SER A 155 21.88 -2.14 -7.20
N LEU A 156 21.27 -1.79 -8.35
CA LEU A 156 20.99 -0.40 -8.72
C LEU A 156 19.98 0.24 -7.77
N ILE A 157 18.97 -0.52 -7.35
CA ILE A 157 18.00 -0.06 -6.33
C ILE A 157 18.71 0.13 -4.99
N GLU A 158 19.53 -0.84 -4.56
CA GLU A 158 20.29 -0.77 -3.31
C GLU A 158 21.25 0.43 -3.28
N ASP A 159 21.91 0.75 -4.39
CA ASP A 159 22.80 1.91 -4.51
C ASP A 159 22.05 3.25 -4.37
N GLN A 160 20.75 3.26 -4.64
CA GLN A 160 19.91 4.44 -4.41
C GLN A 160 19.37 4.53 -2.97
N LEU A 161 19.50 3.48 -2.16
CA LEU A 161 19.09 3.49 -0.75
C LEU A 161 20.24 4.04 0.11
N ASP A 162 19.96 5.04 0.95
CA ASP A 162 20.97 5.58 1.89
C ASP A 162 21.43 4.53 2.90
N ARG A 163 20.55 3.58 3.24
CA ARG A 163 20.82 2.53 4.22
C ARG A 163 20.16 1.23 3.78
N LYS A 164 20.96 0.22 3.46
CA LYS A 164 20.46 -1.13 3.20
C LYS A 164 20.01 -1.76 4.53
N ILE A 165 18.72 -2.06 4.62
CA ILE A 165 18.13 -2.74 5.78
C ILE A 165 17.99 -4.21 5.46
N SER A 166 18.79 -5.05 6.11
CA SER A 166 18.80 -6.50 5.88
C SER A 166 18.03 -7.27 6.96
N SER A 167 17.70 -6.60 8.07
CA SER A 167 17.02 -7.21 9.21
C SER A 167 16.07 -6.24 9.92
N CYS A 168 15.00 -6.78 10.52
CA CYS A 168 14.09 -6.00 11.36
C CYS A 168 14.80 -5.38 12.57
N TYR A 169 15.91 -5.96 13.04
CA TYR A 169 16.72 -5.44 14.14
C TYR A 169 17.37 -4.09 13.83
N GLU A 170 17.52 -3.75 12.56
CA GLU A 170 18.07 -2.47 12.12
C GLU A 170 17.03 -1.34 12.14
N LEU A 171 15.75 -1.70 12.15
CA LEU A 171 14.60 -0.80 12.21
C LEU A 171 14.12 -0.59 13.65
N ILE A 172 14.10 -1.65 14.44
CA ILE A 172 13.72 -1.66 15.86
C ILE A 172 14.74 -2.52 16.58
N SER A 173 15.35 -2.00 17.64
CA SER A 173 16.32 -2.75 18.42
C SER A 173 15.67 -3.95 19.13
N MET A 174 16.49 -4.92 19.53
CA MET A 174 16.01 -6.10 20.28
C MET A 174 15.40 -5.66 21.62
N GLU A 175 15.98 -4.66 22.26
CA GLU A 175 15.54 -4.09 23.53
C GLU A 175 14.16 -3.43 23.41
N GLU A 176 13.93 -2.65 22.35
CA GLU A 176 12.64 -2.03 22.06
C GLU A 176 11.56 -3.10 21.75
N MET A 177 11.92 -4.13 20.99
CA MET A 177 11.03 -5.26 20.72
C MET A 177 10.59 -5.98 22.01
N VAL A 178 11.52 -6.19 22.94
CA VAL A 178 11.24 -6.79 24.25
C VAL A 178 10.34 -5.87 25.09
N ALA A 179 10.56 -4.56 25.06
CA ALA A 179 9.72 -3.59 25.76
C ALA A 179 8.28 -3.60 25.23
N ILE A 180 8.09 -3.54 23.90
CA ILE A 180 6.77 -3.58 23.24
C ILE A 180 6.04 -4.88 23.58
N TYR A 181 6.76 -6.01 23.56
CA TYR A 181 6.18 -7.30 23.89
C TYR A 181 5.80 -7.39 25.37
N ARG A 182 6.59 -6.82 26.28
CA ARG A 182 6.27 -6.77 27.72
C ARG A 182 5.04 -5.92 28.02
N GLU A 183 4.86 -4.80 27.31
CA GLU A 183 3.72 -3.90 27.52
C GLU A 183 2.41 -4.47 26.98
N VAL A 184 2.41 -5.01 25.76
CA VAL A 184 1.18 -5.41 25.07
C VAL A 184 0.91 -6.91 25.19
N GLY A 185 1.93 -7.71 25.49
CA GLY A 185 1.82 -9.15 25.72
C GLY A 185 1.41 -9.97 24.50
N ALA A 186 1.39 -9.38 23.30
CA ALA A 186 0.87 -9.99 22.09
C ALA A 186 1.87 -9.88 20.94
N ARG A 187 2.17 -11.02 20.30
CA ARG A 187 3.02 -11.11 19.10
C ARG A 187 2.56 -10.18 17.97
N LYS A 188 1.25 -9.97 17.86
CA LYS A 188 0.66 -9.12 16.82
C LYS A 188 1.10 -7.65 16.95
N ALA A 189 1.17 -7.13 18.18
CA ALA A 189 1.58 -5.74 18.39
C ALA A 189 3.01 -5.49 17.93
N LEU A 190 3.90 -6.48 18.13
CA LEU A 190 5.26 -6.43 17.62
C LEU A 190 5.33 -6.43 16.09
N ILE A 191 4.51 -7.27 15.42
CA ILE A 191 4.43 -7.30 13.95
C ILE A 191 3.90 -5.97 13.42
N ASP A 192 2.86 -5.41 14.04
CA ASP A 192 2.26 -4.14 13.63
C ASP A 192 3.25 -2.97 13.80
N GLU A 193 4.06 -2.97 14.86
CA GLU A 193 5.10 -1.95 15.05
C GLU A 193 6.26 -2.12 14.06
N ILE A 194 6.71 -3.34 13.80
CA ILE A 194 7.73 -3.62 12.77
C ILE A 194 7.23 -3.15 11.39
N ASN A 195 5.98 -3.46 11.04
CA ASN A 195 5.38 -2.99 9.79
C ASN A 195 5.30 -1.46 9.74
N THR A 196 4.99 -0.81 10.87
CA THR A 196 4.98 0.66 10.97
C THR A 196 6.38 1.25 10.78
N ALA A 197 7.42 0.62 11.33
CA ALA A 197 8.80 1.02 11.14
C ALA A 197 9.28 0.82 9.69
N ILE A 198 8.89 -0.29 9.06
CA ILE A 198 9.11 -0.56 7.63
C ILE A 198 8.43 0.52 6.78
N ASP A 199 7.16 0.82 7.04
CA ASP A 199 6.41 1.85 6.31
C ASP A 199 7.05 3.22 6.46
N ARG A 200 7.53 3.56 7.66
CA ARG A 200 8.25 4.82 7.92
C ARG A 200 9.54 4.89 7.11
N TYR A 201 10.30 3.80 7.08
CA TYR A 201 11.51 3.69 6.27
C TYR A 201 11.20 3.84 4.78
N ILE A 202 10.21 3.11 4.24
CA ILE A 202 9.81 3.18 2.83
C ILE A 202 9.36 4.60 2.44
N ARG A 203 8.57 5.26 3.29
CA ARG A 203 8.14 6.65 3.06
C ARG A 203 9.28 7.66 3.10
N GLY A 204 10.37 7.34 3.80
CA GLY A 204 11.58 8.16 3.83
C GLY A 204 12.39 8.11 2.54
N ILE A 205 12.16 7.12 1.68
CA ILE A 205 12.85 7.01 0.39
C ILE A 205 12.22 8.00 -0.60
N GLU A 206 13.01 8.98 -1.03
CA GLU A 206 12.53 9.95 -2.03
C GLU A 206 12.22 9.29 -3.38
N SER A 207 11.04 9.60 -3.93
CA SER A 207 10.61 9.05 -5.23
C SER A 207 11.52 9.47 -6.40
N SER A 208 12.26 10.57 -6.25
CA SER A 208 13.25 11.07 -7.22
C SER A 208 14.36 10.03 -7.50
N ARG A 209 14.68 9.20 -6.51
CA ARG A 209 15.74 8.19 -6.59
C ARG A 209 15.34 7.00 -7.45
N PHE A 210 14.10 6.54 -7.32
CA PHE A 210 13.55 5.49 -8.18
C PHE A 210 13.45 5.93 -9.64
N HIS A 211 13.21 7.21 -9.90
CA HIS A 211 13.18 7.73 -11.27
C HIS A 211 14.56 7.68 -11.95
N LYS A 212 15.66 7.80 -11.18
CA LYS A 212 17.02 7.58 -11.72
C LYS A 212 17.26 6.13 -12.09
N VAL A 213 16.81 5.18 -11.26
CA VAL A 213 16.88 3.75 -11.59
C VAL A 213 16.07 3.44 -12.84
N GLU A 214 14.85 3.98 -12.95
CA GLU A 214 13.99 3.83 -14.12
C GLU A 214 14.66 4.36 -15.40
N GLN A 215 15.30 5.54 -15.33
CA GLN A 215 16.06 6.10 -16.45
C GLN A 215 17.27 5.23 -16.85
N GLN A 216 17.93 4.59 -15.88
CA GLN A 216 19.06 3.70 -16.13
C GLN A 216 18.64 2.33 -16.68
N LEU A 217 17.41 1.89 -16.40
CA LEU A 217 16.85 0.63 -16.89
C LEU A 217 16.16 0.77 -18.26
N ALA A 218 15.80 1.99 -18.70
CA ALA A 218 15.28 2.21 -20.04
C ALA A 218 16.40 2.04 -21.10
N PRO A 219 16.22 1.27 -22.20
CA PRO A 219 14.97 0.85 -22.85
C PRO A 219 14.77 -0.69 -22.85
N LEU A 220 15.04 -1.35 -21.73
CA LEU A 220 14.80 -2.80 -21.59
C LEU A 220 13.31 -3.16 -21.69
#